data_AF-A0A9E6SV83-F1
#
_entry.id   AF-A0A9E6SV83-F1
#
_cell.length_a   1.000
_cell.length_b   1.000
_cell.length_c   1.000
_cell.angle_alpha   90.00
_cell.angle_beta   90.00
_cell.angle_gamma   90.00
#
_symmetry.space_group_name_H-M   'P 1'
#
loop_
_entity.id
_entity.type
_entity.pdbx_description
1 polymer ?
#
loop_
_entity_poly.entity_id
_entity_poly.type
_entity_poly.pdbx_seq_one_letter_code
_entity_poly.pdbx_strand_id
1 'polypeptide(L)'
;MDMRDFMEKHGLTDEDLDRMAEPYERGECPHSDAPMYSGSHLDRVGKKRVTVVYDAVDVQAVSAVARKRGVKPSVVYRDALKAYLAGAAGA
;
A
#
# COMPACT_ATOMS: atom_id res chain seq x y z
N MET A 1 -16.60 -2.86 -11.44
CA MET A 1 -17.15 -1.67 -12.11
C MET A 1 -16.79 -1.82 -13.56
N ASP A 2 -17.77 -2.04 -14.43
CA ASP A 2 -17.57 -2.11 -15.87
C ASP A 2 -17.39 -0.68 -16.43
N MET A 3 -16.79 -0.54 -17.61
CA MET A 3 -16.57 0.76 -18.26
C MET A 3 -17.89 1.48 -18.53
N ARG A 4 -18.94 0.74 -18.90
CA ARG A 4 -20.29 1.27 -19.12
C ARG A 4 -20.88 1.90 -17.85
N ASP A 5 -20.78 1.21 -16.72
CA ASP A 5 -21.25 1.73 -15.42
C ASP A 5 -20.48 3.00 -15.00
N PHE A 6 -19.19 3.08 -15.36
CA PHE A 6 -18.37 4.25 -15.11
C PHE A 6 -18.78 5.44 -15.99
N MET A 7 -18.99 5.21 -17.28
CA MET A 7 -19.45 6.23 -18.22
C MET A 7 -20.79 6.83 -17.82
N GLU A 8 -21.77 5.98 -17.49
CA GLU A 8 -23.10 6.44 -17.05
C GLU A 8 -23.00 7.28 -15.77
N LYS A 9 -22.21 6.83 -14.79
CA LYS A 9 -22.03 7.54 -13.52
C LYS A 9 -21.35 8.91 -13.70
N HIS A 10 -20.46 9.03 -14.67
CA HIS A 10 -19.70 10.26 -14.93
C HIS A 10 -20.29 11.10 -16.06
N GLY A 11 -21.42 10.67 -16.66
CA GLY A 11 -22.08 11.36 -17.77
C GLY A 11 -21.21 11.44 -19.02
N LEU A 12 -20.34 10.45 -19.24
CA LEU A 12 -19.40 10.40 -20.36
C LEU A 12 -20.02 9.62 -21.52
N THR A 13 -19.88 10.16 -22.73
CA THR A 13 -20.23 9.45 -23.97
C THR A 13 -18.99 8.78 -24.56
N ASP A 14 -19.19 7.89 -25.54
CA ASP A 14 -18.07 7.31 -26.30
C ASP A 14 -17.25 8.41 -27.00
N GLU A 15 -17.90 9.46 -27.51
CA GLU A 15 -17.23 10.61 -28.14
C GLU A 15 -16.34 11.38 -27.15
N ASP A 16 -16.73 11.44 -25.88
CA ASP A 16 -15.90 12.03 -24.84
C ASP A 16 -14.66 11.17 -24.56
N LEU A 17 -14.79 9.84 -24.63
CA LEU A 17 -13.66 8.92 -24.49
C LEU A 17 -12.69 9.05 -25.65
N ASP A 18 -13.20 9.08 -26.89
CA ASP A 18 -12.39 9.27 -28.09
C ASP A 18 -11.63 10.60 -28.04
N ARG A 19 -12.31 11.69 -27.64
CA ARG A 19 -11.68 13.00 -27.45
C ARG A 19 -10.62 13.00 -26.34
N MET A 20 -10.82 12.21 -25.29
CA MET A 20 -9.83 12.07 -24.20
C MET A 20 -8.66 11.17 -24.59
N ALA A 21 -8.86 10.21 -25.49
CA ALA A 21 -7.84 9.29 -25.99
C ALA A 21 -6.97 9.91 -27.10
N GLU A 22 -7.54 10.81 -27.91
CA GLU A 22 -6.89 11.43 -29.07
C GLU A 22 -5.47 11.98 -28.79
N PRO A 23 -5.18 12.68 -27.67
CA PRO A 23 -3.82 13.15 -27.37
C PRO A 23 -2.82 12.01 -27.12
N TYR A 24 -3.27 10.89 -26.56
CA TYR A 24 -2.41 9.71 -26.32
C TYR A 24 -2.13 8.95 -27.62
N GLU A 25 -3.12 8.83 -28.50
CA GLU A 25 -2.99 8.16 -29.80
C GLU A 25 -2.11 8.92 -30.78
N ARG A 26 -2.16 10.27 -30.74
CA ARG A 26 -1.29 11.14 -31.54
C ARG A 26 0.12 11.28 -30.97
N GLY A 27 0.38 10.70 -29.79
CA GLY A 27 1.65 10.87 -29.08
C GLY A 27 1.87 12.28 -28.51
N GLU A 28 0.81 13.08 -28.46
CA GLU A 28 0.76 14.45 -27.94
C GLU A 28 0.37 14.48 -26.44
N CYS A 29 0.54 13.35 -25.74
CA CYS A 29 0.32 13.30 -24.30
C CYS A 29 1.20 14.37 -23.64
N PRO A 30 0.64 15.29 -22.84
CA PRO A 30 1.43 16.29 -22.16
C PRO A 30 2.49 15.57 -21.35
N HIS A 31 3.76 15.86 -21.65
CA HIS A 31 4.86 15.36 -20.84
C HIS A 31 4.67 15.97 -19.45
N SER A 32 4.28 15.13 -18.49
CA SER A 32 4.15 15.60 -17.13
C SER A 32 5.56 15.69 -16.55
N ASP A 33 6.03 16.91 -16.28
CA ASP A 33 7.22 17.14 -15.44
C ASP A 33 6.99 16.69 -13.99
N ALA A 34 5.77 16.23 -13.66
CA ALA A 34 5.52 15.61 -12.38
C ALA A 34 6.45 14.39 -12.25
N PRO A 35 7.19 14.27 -11.13
CA PRO A 35 8.13 13.18 -10.94
C PRO A 35 7.37 11.86 -11.01
N MET A 36 7.52 11.16 -12.14
CA MET A 36 7.07 9.79 -12.30
C MET A 36 7.89 8.94 -11.32
N TYR A 37 7.22 8.46 -10.28
CA TYR A 37 7.87 7.58 -9.33
C TYR A 37 8.06 6.21 -9.99
N SER A 38 9.30 5.90 -10.36
CA SER A 38 9.69 4.64 -11.03
C SER A 38 10.08 3.52 -10.04
N GLY A 39 9.62 3.58 -8.79
CA GLY A 39 9.92 2.58 -7.76
C GLY A 39 8.71 1.70 -7.41
N SER A 40 8.91 0.73 -6.51
CA SER A 40 7.80 -0.09 -6.01
C SER A 40 6.78 0.79 -5.29
N HIS A 41 5.49 0.63 -5.60
CA HIS A 41 4.42 1.34 -4.88
C HIS A 41 4.53 1.14 -3.36
N LEU A 42 5.08 0.00 -2.91
CA LEU A 42 5.35 -0.32 -1.50
C LEU A 42 6.41 0.59 -0.87
N ASP A 43 7.42 0.98 -1.65
CA ASP A 43 8.47 1.90 -1.23
C ASP A 43 7.89 3.33 -1.13
N ARG A 44 7.02 3.73 -2.07
CA ARG A 44 6.31 5.02 -2.02
C ARG A 44 5.37 5.15 -0.82
N VAL A 45 4.66 4.08 -0.44
CA VAL A 45 3.79 4.10 0.75
C VAL A 45 4.54 3.88 2.07
N GLY A 46 5.86 3.67 2.03
CA GLY A 46 6.70 3.42 3.20
C GLY A 46 6.35 2.13 3.95
N LYS A 47 5.76 1.14 3.27
CA LYS A 47 5.28 -0.10 3.90
C LYS A 47 5.86 -1.31 3.18
N LYS A 48 6.88 -1.92 3.78
CA LYS A 48 7.42 -3.21 3.36
C LYS A 48 6.74 -4.35 4.13
N ARG A 49 6.28 -5.39 3.41
CA ARG A 49 5.80 -6.63 4.02
C ARG A 49 6.98 -7.60 4.14
N VAL A 50 7.14 -8.17 5.33
CA VAL A 50 8.14 -9.21 5.62
C VAL A 50 7.40 -10.40 6.20
N THR A 51 7.64 -11.58 5.63
CA THR A 51 7.14 -12.85 6.19
C THR A 51 8.22 -13.43 7.09
N VAL A 52 7.86 -13.74 8.33
CA VAL A 52 8.78 -14.32 9.32
C VAL A 52 8.17 -15.61 9.85
N VAL A 53 9.01 -16.62 10.05
CA VAL A 53 8.63 -17.90 10.65
C VAL A 53 9.16 -17.90 12.08
N TYR A 54 8.27 -18.19 13.04
CA TYR A 54 8.57 -18.29 14.47
C TYR A 54 8.10 -19.63 14.99
N ASP A 55 8.65 -20.04 16.13
CA ASP A 55 8.16 -21.22 16.85
C ASP A 55 6.71 -21.03 17.30
N ALA A 56 5.94 -22.12 17.24
CA ALA A 56 4.51 -22.09 17.53
C ALA A 56 4.20 -21.58 18.95
N VAL A 57 5.07 -21.91 19.92
CA VAL A 57 4.94 -21.48 21.32
C VAL A 57 5.00 -19.95 21.44
N ASP A 58 5.91 -19.30 20.71
CA ASP A 58 6.06 -17.85 20.73
C ASP A 58 4.85 -17.17 20.07
N VAL A 59 4.36 -17.72 18.96
CA VAL A 59 3.17 -17.21 18.27
C VAL A 59 1.93 -17.29 19.18
N GLN A 60 1.80 -18.37 19.95
CA GLN A 60 0.73 -18.52 20.95
C GLN A 60 0.86 -17.50 22.09
N ALA A 61 2.08 -17.30 22.61
CA ALA A 61 2.34 -16.30 23.64
C ALA A 61 2.00 -14.89 23.16
N VAL A 62 2.42 -14.53 21.94
CA VAL A 62 2.09 -13.23 21.32
C VAL A 62 0.57 -13.08 21.16
N SER A 63 -0.12 -14.14 20.76
CA SER A 63 -1.58 -14.14 20.60
C SER A 63 -2.29 -13.91 21.94
N ALA A 64 -1.80 -14.53 23.02
CA ALA A 64 -2.33 -14.30 24.37
C ALA A 64 -2.12 -12.84 24.84
N VAL A 65 -0.93 -12.28 24.61
CA VAL A 65 -0.62 -10.88 24.92
C VAL A 65 -1.51 -9.93 24.11
N ALA A 66 -1.65 -10.18 22.81
CA ALA A 66 -2.48 -9.37 21.92
C ALA A 66 -3.95 -9.37 22.38
N ARG A 67 -4.48 -10.55 22.75
CA ARG A 67 -5.84 -10.70 23.30
C ARG A 67 -6.00 -9.92 24.61
N LYS A 68 -5.05 -10.03 25.54
CA LYS A 68 -5.08 -9.29 26.81
C LYS A 68 -5.05 -7.76 26.59
N ARG A 69 -4.33 -7.30 25.56
CA ARG A 69 -4.23 -5.89 25.18
C ARG A 69 -5.38 -5.39 24.29
N GLY A 70 -6.25 -6.27 23.77
CA GLY A 70 -7.29 -5.90 22.81
C GLY A 70 -6.76 -5.43 21.46
N VAL A 71 -5.57 -5.88 21.06
CA VAL A 71 -4.90 -5.45 19.81
C VAL A 71 -4.61 -6.64 18.89
N LYS A 72 -4.21 -6.37 17.64
CA LYS A 72 -3.75 -7.40 16.71
C LYS A 72 -2.34 -7.88 17.08
N PRO A 73 -1.99 -9.16 16.88
CA PRO A 73 -0.62 -9.69 17.09
C PRO A 73 0.48 -8.87 16.40
N SER A 74 0.21 -8.31 15.21
CA SER A 74 1.16 -7.45 14.48
C SER A 74 1.52 -6.14 15.21
N VAL A 75 0.71 -5.69 16.17
CA VAL A 75 1.06 -4.56 17.05
C VAL A 75 2.13 -5.00 18.05
N VAL A 76 2.00 -6.19 18.64
CA VAL A 76 2.97 -6.74 19.59
C VAL A 76 4.35 -6.90 18.93
N TYR A 77 4.40 -7.48 17.72
CA TYR A 77 5.67 -7.59 16.98
C TYR A 77 6.29 -6.22 16.64
N ARG A 78 5.46 -5.24 16.26
CA ARG A 78 5.97 -3.88 15.95
C ARG A 78 6.48 -3.16 17.20
N ASP A 79 5.80 -3.29 18.33
CA ASP A 79 6.25 -2.70 19.59
C ASP A 79 7.57 -3.33 20.05
N ALA A 80 7.68 -4.65 19.96
CA ALA A 80 8.92 -5.38 20.27
C ALA A 80 10.09 -4.94 19.37
N LEU A 81 9.85 -4.83 18.06
CA LEU A 81 10.86 -4.35 17.11
C LEU A 81 11.30 -2.91 17.43
N LYS A 82 10.36 -2.02 17.74
CA LYS A 82 10.69 -0.63 18.12
C LYS A 82 11.52 -0.58 19.39
N ALA A 83 11.16 -1.37 20.41
CA ALA A 83 11.90 -1.45 21.66
C ALA A 83 13.33 -1.98 21.44
N TYR A 84 13.48 -3.02 20.62
CA TYR A 84 14.78 -3.56 20.24
C TYR A 84 15.64 -2.52 19.53
N LEU A 85 15.09 -1.83 18.51
CA LEU A 85 15.82 -0.80 17.77
C LEU A 85 16.19 0.42 18.63
N ALA A 86 15.29 0.84 19.53
CA ALA A 86 15.57 1.94 20.46
C ALA A 86 16.71 1.59 21.44
N GLY A 87 16.74 0.33 21.92
CA GLY A 87 17.84 -0.17 22.75
C GLY A 87 19.15 -0.32 21.98
N ALA A 88 19.09 -0.76 20.73
CA ALA A 88 20.26 -0.92 19.87
C ALA A 88 20.86 0.41 19.39
N ALA A 89 20.06 1.48 19.32
CA ALA A 89 20.53 2.81 18.94
C ALA A 89 21.19 3.59 20.11
N GLY A 90 21.11 3.07 21.34
CA GLY A 90 21.68 3.67 22.55
C GLY A 90 22.96 2.99 23.07
N ALA A 91 23.55 2.08 22.29
CA ALA A 91 24.81 1.38 22.57
C ALA A 91 25.86 1.72 21.50
#